data_AF-A0A2J8EF79-F1
#
_entry.id   AF-A0A2J8EF79-F1
#
_cell.length_a   1.000
_cell.length_b   1.000
_cell.length_c   1.000
_cell.angle_alpha   90.00
_cell.angle_beta   90.00
_cell.angle_gamma   90.00
#
_symmetry.space_group_name_H-M   'P 1'
#
loop_
_entity.id
_entity.type
_entity.pdbx_description
1 polymer ?
#
loop_
_entity_poly.entity_id
_entity_poly.type
_entity_poly.pdbx_seq_one_letter_code
_entity_poly.pdbx_strand_id
1 'polypeptide(L)'
;MKAAVILSLASLAFGSVLEQRACAGNNCNRQVTGTRAGLLPLTARQSDCSSFQLTVVTPSPTTVTVTVTEEPTGNLKRNAVEARQATSIPTKVPAYASSCDAVKYASACDCWGITAAVSTAPTPTVTVTTTVDYCEDL
;
A
#
# COMPACT_ATOMS: atom_id res chain seq x y z
N MET A 1 39.39 -5.85 -42.92
CA MET A 1 38.82 -5.63 -41.57
C MET A 1 38.92 -4.15 -41.25
N LYS A 2 37.79 -3.46 -41.10
CA LYS A 2 37.68 -2.17 -40.39
C LYS A 2 36.18 -1.91 -40.16
N ALA A 3 35.77 -2.18 -38.93
CA ALA A 3 34.41 -2.03 -38.45
C ALA A 3 34.10 -0.55 -38.18
N ALA A 4 32.87 -0.15 -38.42
CA ALA A 4 32.26 1.00 -37.78
C ALA A 4 30.77 0.66 -37.57
N VAL A 5 30.48 0.01 -36.45
CA VAL A 5 29.11 -0.18 -35.96
C VAL A 5 28.70 1.13 -35.32
N ILE A 6 27.82 1.88 -35.98
CA ILE A 6 27.24 3.10 -35.43
C ILE A 6 26.17 2.66 -34.42
N LEU A 7 26.54 2.62 -33.14
CA LEU A 7 25.63 2.31 -32.05
C LEU A 7 24.88 3.59 -31.67
N SER A 8 23.71 3.80 -32.28
CA SER A 8 22.78 4.87 -31.92
C SER A 8 22.12 4.56 -30.57
N LEU A 9 22.69 5.08 -29.48
CA LEU A 9 22.04 5.16 -28.17
C LEU A 9 21.03 6.31 -28.21
N ALA A 10 19.77 6.01 -28.53
CA ALA A 10 18.66 6.90 -28.24
C ALA A 10 18.41 6.88 -26.72
N SER A 11 19.03 7.81 -25.99
CA SER A 11 18.74 8.05 -24.59
C SER A 11 17.33 8.64 -24.46
N LEU A 12 16.36 7.79 -24.09
CA LEU A 12 15.08 8.23 -23.54
C LEU A 12 15.35 8.82 -22.15
N ALA A 13 15.74 10.10 -22.12
CA ALA A 13 15.73 10.88 -20.90
C ALA A 13 14.27 11.14 -20.53
N PHE A 14 13.69 10.29 -19.68
CA PHE A 14 12.56 10.71 -18.86
C PHE A 14 13.09 11.72 -17.84
N GLY A 15 13.36 12.94 -18.31
CA GLY A 15 13.52 14.08 -17.42
C GLY A 15 12.17 14.29 -16.75
N SER A 16 12.05 13.88 -15.50
CA SER A 16 11.05 14.45 -14.62
C SER A 16 11.36 15.94 -14.55
N VAL A 17 10.69 16.71 -15.41
CA VAL A 17 10.59 18.15 -15.24
C VAL A 17 9.87 18.31 -13.91
N LEU A 18 10.64 18.41 -12.82
CA LEU A 18 10.18 18.96 -11.57
C LEU A 18 9.98 20.45 -11.85
N GLU A 19 8.91 20.75 -12.58
CA GLU A 19 8.43 22.12 -12.67
C GLU A 19 8.21 22.55 -11.23
N GLN A 20 8.89 23.62 -10.83
CA GLN A 20 8.85 24.11 -9.47
C GLN A 20 7.43 24.56 -9.17
N ARG A 21 6.58 23.63 -8.73
CA ARG A 21 5.24 23.94 -8.25
C ARG A 21 5.41 24.86 -7.06
N ALA A 22 4.89 26.07 -7.19
CA ALA A 22 4.87 27.04 -6.12
C ALA A 22 3.84 26.57 -5.07
N CYS A 23 4.23 25.60 -4.25
CA CYS A 23 3.47 25.21 -3.09
C CYS A 23 3.29 26.39 -2.16
N ALA A 24 2.17 26.43 -1.43
CA ALA A 24 1.93 27.46 -0.43
C ALA A 24 3.15 27.57 0.51
N GLY A 25 3.60 28.80 0.82
CA GLY A 25 4.82 29.06 1.59
C GLY A 25 4.74 28.77 3.09
N ASN A 26 4.13 27.65 3.49
CA ASN A 26 3.92 27.27 4.89
C ASN A 26 5.03 26.35 5.45
N ASN A 27 5.07 26.19 6.78
CA ASN A 27 6.12 25.42 7.46
C ASN A 27 6.11 23.92 7.10
N CYS A 28 4.94 23.35 6.83
CA CYS A 28 4.81 21.95 6.39
C CYS A 28 5.45 21.74 5.01
N ASN A 29 5.08 22.57 4.03
CA ASN A 29 5.66 22.53 2.69
C ASN A 29 7.17 22.77 2.71
N ARG A 30 7.67 23.66 3.57
CA ARG A 30 9.13 23.87 3.73
C ARG A 30 9.87 22.63 4.23
N GLN A 31 9.23 21.77 5.04
CA GLN A 31 9.81 20.52 5.53
C GLN A 31 9.67 19.39 4.50
N VAL A 32 8.55 19.35 3.79
CA VAL A 32 8.27 18.31 2.80
C VAL A 32 9.03 18.58 1.50
N THR A 33 8.86 19.74 0.86
CA THR A 33 9.39 20.03 -0.48
C THR A 33 10.63 20.93 -0.48
N GLY A 34 10.99 21.54 0.65
CA GLY A 34 12.09 22.51 0.73
C GLY A 34 13.47 21.94 0.39
N THR A 35 14.37 22.79 -0.08
CA THR A 35 15.72 22.45 -0.56
C THR A 35 16.85 22.94 0.35
N ARG A 36 16.52 23.47 1.54
CA ARG A 36 17.54 23.94 2.50
C ARG A 36 18.40 22.79 3.02
N ALA A 37 19.65 23.09 3.35
CA ALA A 37 20.55 22.15 4.02
C ALA A 37 19.99 21.69 5.38
N GLY A 38 20.33 20.46 5.78
CA GLY A 38 19.87 19.85 7.05
C GLY A 38 18.50 19.17 6.97
N LEU A 39 17.83 19.16 5.82
CA LEU A 39 16.66 18.30 5.58
C LEU A 39 17.10 16.92 5.09
N LEU A 40 16.22 15.93 5.26
CA LEU A 40 16.38 14.64 4.61
C LEU A 40 16.46 14.82 3.08
N PRO A 41 17.16 13.91 2.37
CA PRO A 41 17.21 13.92 0.91
C PRO A 41 15.81 14.01 0.30
N LEU A 42 15.69 14.74 -0.83
CA LEU A 42 14.40 14.88 -1.52
C LEU A 42 13.81 13.51 -1.89
N THR A 43 14.65 12.59 -2.34
CA THR A 43 14.24 11.21 -2.70
C THR A 43 13.64 10.44 -1.52
N ALA A 44 14.18 10.59 -0.31
CA ALA A 44 13.62 9.98 0.89
C ALA A 44 12.24 10.56 1.20
N ARG A 45 12.10 11.88 1.15
CA ARG A 45 10.82 12.55 1.41
C ARG A 45 9.77 12.26 0.32
N GLN A 46 10.19 12.08 -0.93
CA GLN A 46 9.32 11.63 -2.02
C GLN A 46 8.85 10.19 -1.81
N SER A 47 9.72 9.30 -1.33
CA SER A 47 9.37 7.94 -0.96
C SER A 47 8.37 7.92 0.20
N ASP A 48 8.59 8.75 1.22
CA ASP A 48 7.65 8.89 2.34
C ASP A 48 6.28 9.41 1.87
N CYS A 49 6.27 10.42 0.99
CA CYS A 49 5.04 10.90 0.36
C CYS A 49 4.33 9.81 -0.43
N SER A 50 5.06 9.03 -1.24
CA SER A 50 4.48 7.94 -2.03
C SER A 50 3.84 6.87 -1.13
N SER A 51 4.50 6.57 0.00
CA SER A 51 4.01 5.60 0.97
C SER A 51 2.80 6.12 1.75
N PHE A 52 2.79 7.40 2.11
CA PHE A 52 1.69 8.04 2.82
C PHE A 52 0.44 8.19 1.96
N GLN A 53 0.61 8.46 0.66
CA GLN A 53 -0.47 8.63 -0.30
C GLN A 53 -1.09 7.30 -0.75
N LEU A 54 -0.52 6.16 -0.35
CA LEU A 54 -0.98 4.84 -0.74
C LEU A 54 -2.01 4.27 0.25
N THR A 55 -3.27 4.24 -0.16
CA THR A 55 -4.32 3.50 0.54
C THR A 55 -4.29 2.04 0.11
N VAL A 56 -4.31 1.12 1.06
CA VAL A 56 -4.33 -0.32 0.78
C VAL A 56 -5.67 -0.91 1.18
N VAL A 57 -6.31 -1.57 0.24
CA VAL A 57 -7.61 -2.23 0.39
C VAL A 57 -7.40 -3.74 0.41
N THR A 58 -7.73 -4.40 1.52
CA THR A 58 -7.66 -5.86 1.68
C THR A 58 -9.06 -6.46 1.52
N PRO A 59 -9.30 -7.28 0.47
CA PRO A 59 -10.60 -7.91 0.23
C PRO A 59 -11.05 -8.82 1.38
N SER A 60 -12.36 -9.10 1.45
CA SER A 60 -12.90 -10.09 2.38
C SER A 60 -12.29 -11.48 2.11
N PRO A 61 -12.00 -12.28 3.15
CA PRO A 61 -11.45 -13.61 2.97
C PRO A 61 -12.38 -14.57 2.22
N THR A 62 -11.79 -15.48 1.44
CA THR A 62 -12.47 -16.65 0.86
C THR A 62 -12.41 -17.82 1.84
N THR A 63 -13.54 -18.46 2.11
CA THR A 63 -13.61 -19.64 3.01
C THR A 63 -13.46 -20.93 2.21
N VAL A 64 -12.53 -21.79 2.62
CA VAL A 64 -12.34 -23.14 2.08
C VAL A 64 -12.75 -24.14 3.16
N THR A 65 -13.69 -25.03 2.87
CA THR A 65 -14.11 -26.08 3.81
C THR A 65 -13.39 -27.40 3.48
N VAL A 66 -12.70 -27.98 4.45
CA VAL A 66 -12.00 -29.26 4.34
C VAL A 66 -12.73 -30.28 5.19
N THR A 67 -13.28 -31.32 4.56
CA THR A 67 -13.95 -32.39 5.29
C THR A 67 -12.97 -33.50 5.68
N VAL A 68 -12.90 -33.86 6.97
CA VAL A 68 -12.13 -34.99 7.53
C VAL A 68 -13.13 -36.01 8.08
N THR A 69 -12.90 -37.31 7.94
CA THR A 69 -13.90 -38.33 8.37
C THR A 69 -13.48 -38.97 9.70
N GLU A 70 -14.19 -38.74 10.83
CA GLU A 70 -13.94 -39.38 12.15
C GLU A 70 -15.19 -39.42 13.08
N GLU A 71 -15.30 -40.48 13.91
CA GLU A 71 -16.43 -40.97 14.76
C GLU A 71 -17.27 -39.90 15.50
N PRO A 72 -18.61 -40.05 15.67
CA PRO A 72 -19.52 -38.93 15.90
C PRO A 72 -19.60 -38.60 17.39
N THR A 73 -19.11 -37.42 17.78
CA THR A 73 -19.59 -36.77 19.01
C THR A 73 -19.75 -35.26 18.81
N GLY A 74 -20.97 -34.80 18.55
CA GLY A 74 -21.41 -33.44 18.90
C GLY A 74 -21.88 -32.55 17.75
N ASN A 75 -22.99 -31.85 17.99
CA ASN A 75 -23.53 -30.81 17.11
C ASN A 75 -22.53 -29.65 16.97
N LEU A 76 -21.92 -29.49 15.79
CA LEU A 76 -21.01 -28.37 15.50
C LEU A 76 -21.82 -27.09 15.21
N LYS A 77 -21.76 -26.11 16.12
CA LYS A 77 -22.30 -24.77 15.88
C LYS A 77 -21.30 -23.93 15.08
N ARG A 78 -21.67 -23.52 13.86
CA ARG A 78 -20.88 -22.58 13.05
C ARG A 78 -21.04 -21.16 13.59
N ASN A 79 -20.00 -20.62 14.22
CA ASN A 79 -19.90 -19.19 14.48
C ASN A 79 -19.50 -18.49 13.18
N ALA A 80 -20.47 -18.08 12.37
CA ALA A 80 -20.22 -17.28 11.17
C ALA A 80 -19.96 -15.82 11.55
N VAL A 81 -18.70 -15.44 11.69
CA VAL A 81 -18.32 -14.01 11.71
C VAL A 81 -18.37 -13.50 10.27
N GLU A 82 -19.13 -12.45 10.02
CA GLU A 82 -19.26 -11.85 8.69
C GLU A 82 -17.89 -11.32 8.21
N ALA A 83 -17.38 -11.88 7.11
CA ALA A 83 -16.10 -11.51 6.52
C ALA A 83 -16.18 -10.13 5.88
N ARG A 84 -15.50 -9.14 6.46
CA ARG A 84 -15.49 -7.74 5.96
C ARG A 84 -14.15 -7.37 5.34
N GLN A 85 -14.22 -6.55 4.30
CA GLN A 85 -13.09 -5.88 3.67
C GLN A 85 -12.46 -4.91 4.66
N ALA A 86 -11.13 -4.82 4.69
CA ALA A 86 -10.39 -3.88 5.52
C ALA A 86 -9.68 -2.84 4.65
N THR A 87 -9.72 -1.57 5.04
CA THR A 87 -9.02 -0.48 4.36
C THR A 87 -7.98 0.14 5.30
N SER A 88 -6.73 0.18 4.86
CA SER A 88 -5.62 0.84 5.56
C SER A 88 -5.31 2.17 4.88
N ILE A 89 -5.49 3.26 5.63
CA ILE A 89 -5.14 4.62 5.21
C ILE A 89 -3.98 5.08 6.10
N PRO A 90 -2.81 5.41 5.54
CA PRO A 90 -1.71 5.96 6.31
C PRO A 90 -2.09 7.30 6.96
N THR A 91 -1.88 7.40 8.26
CA THR A 91 -2.12 8.65 9.02
C THR A 91 -0.89 9.14 9.77
N LYS A 92 0.16 8.31 9.85
CA LYS A 92 1.38 8.62 10.60
C LYS A 92 2.29 9.52 9.77
N VAL A 93 2.36 10.79 10.18
CA VAL A 93 3.28 11.77 9.61
C VAL A 93 4.72 11.46 10.05
N PRO A 94 5.71 11.48 9.14
CA PRO A 94 7.12 11.31 9.49
C PRO A 94 7.62 12.39 10.45
N ALA A 95 8.55 12.04 11.34
CA ALA A 95 9.04 12.95 12.40
C ALA A 95 9.71 14.23 11.87
N TYR A 96 10.31 14.19 10.68
CA TYR A 96 10.93 15.38 10.06
C TYR A 96 9.90 16.43 9.62
N ALA A 97 8.64 16.03 9.45
CA ALA A 97 7.51 16.85 9.02
C ALA A 97 6.68 17.31 10.22
N SER A 98 7.36 17.71 11.31
CA SER A 98 6.74 18.07 12.59
C SER A 98 5.77 19.25 12.55
N SER A 99 5.80 20.07 11.49
CA SER A 99 4.81 21.13 11.27
C SER A 99 3.59 20.70 10.46
N CYS A 100 3.50 19.42 10.09
CA CYS A 100 2.37 18.86 9.37
C CYS A 100 1.46 18.05 10.30
N ASP A 101 0.16 18.12 10.06
CA ASP A 101 -0.77 17.04 10.40
C ASP A 101 -0.96 16.15 9.16
N ALA A 102 -1.73 15.06 9.29
CA ALA A 102 -1.95 14.11 8.19
C ALA A 102 -2.51 14.77 6.92
N VAL A 103 -3.42 15.74 7.07
CA VAL A 103 -4.07 16.43 5.96
C VAL A 103 -3.09 17.38 5.26
N LYS A 104 -2.34 18.16 6.04
CA LYS A 104 -1.30 19.06 5.52
C LYS A 104 -0.18 18.28 4.84
N TYR A 105 0.19 17.12 5.39
CA TYR A 105 1.21 16.26 4.79
C TYR A 105 0.75 15.71 3.44
N ALA A 106 -0.47 15.18 3.35
CA ALA A 106 -1.07 14.76 2.07
C ALA A 106 -1.11 15.90 1.05
N SER A 107 -1.54 17.10 1.47
CA SER A 107 -1.57 18.28 0.60
C SER A 107 -0.18 18.71 0.12
N ALA A 108 0.84 18.61 0.98
CA ALA A 108 2.23 18.89 0.60
C ALA A 108 2.76 17.88 -0.43
N CYS A 109 2.44 16.60 -0.26
CA CYS A 109 2.79 15.55 -1.22
C CYS A 109 2.10 15.73 -2.56
N ASP A 110 0.80 16.04 -2.56
CA ASP A 110 0.02 16.34 -3.77
C ASP A 110 0.59 17.57 -4.51
N CYS A 111 0.97 18.62 -3.76
CA CYS A 111 1.62 19.78 -4.35
C CYS A 111 2.98 19.43 -4.99
N TRP A 112 3.68 18.43 -4.48
CA TRP A 112 4.91 17.91 -5.08
C TRP A 112 4.66 17.00 -6.31
N GLY A 113 3.40 16.78 -6.69
CA GLY A 113 3.01 15.91 -7.79
C GLY A 113 2.85 14.43 -7.40
N ILE A 114 2.89 14.11 -6.10
CA ILE A 114 2.68 12.75 -5.59
C ILE A 114 1.24 12.67 -5.07
N THR A 115 0.36 12.20 -5.95
CA THR A 115 -1.08 12.13 -5.71
C THR A 115 -1.48 10.87 -4.94
N ALA A 116 -2.65 10.90 -4.30
CA ALA A 116 -3.24 9.73 -3.66
C ALA A 116 -3.39 8.57 -4.64
N ALA A 117 -3.08 7.35 -4.17
CA ALA A 117 -3.21 6.11 -4.92
C ALA A 117 -3.91 5.05 -4.07
N VAL A 118 -4.62 4.14 -4.72
CA VAL A 118 -5.27 2.99 -4.07
C VAL A 118 -4.67 1.70 -4.64
N SER A 119 -4.28 0.79 -3.76
CA SER A 119 -3.82 -0.55 -4.10
C SER A 119 -4.70 -1.60 -3.44
N THR A 120 -4.98 -2.68 -4.15
CA THR A 120 -5.73 -3.82 -3.61
C THR A 120 -4.74 -4.94 -3.26
N ALA A 121 -4.75 -5.34 -1.99
CA ALA A 121 -3.96 -6.47 -1.51
C ALA A 121 -4.56 -7.81 -1.97
N PRO A 122 -3.79 -8.91 -1.93
CA PRO A 122 -4.32 -10.24 -2.22
C PRO A 122 -5.50 -10.61 -1.33
N THR A 123 -6.43 -11.40 -1.88
CA THR A 123 -7.57 -11.91 -1.12
C THR A 123 -7.10 -12.96 -0.10
N PRO A 124 -7.35 -12.79 1.20
CA PRO A 124 -6.98 -13.80 2.19
C PRO A 124 -7.81 -15.07 2.04
N THR A 125 -7.26 -16.22 2.43
CA THR A 125 -7.97 -17.50 2.45
C THR A 125 -8.11 -17.99 3.89
N VAL A 126 -9.31 -18.41 4.26
CA VAL A 126 -9.62 -18.98 5.58
C VAL A 126 -9.99 -20.45 5.38
N THR A 127 -9.24 -21.36 5.99
CA THR A 127 -9.54 -22.80 5.95
C THR A 127 -10.36 -23.20 7.16
N VAL A 128 -11.50 -23.86 6.91
CA VAL A 128 -12.40 -24.40 7.92
C VAL A 128 -12.37 -25.92 7.78
N THR A 129 -11.87 -26.62 8.79
CA THR A 129 -11.91 -28.09 8.82
C THR A 129 -13.22 -28.54 9.45
N THR A 130 -13.99 -29.37 8.74
CA THR A 130 -15.22 -30.02 9.22
C THR A 130 -14.98 -31.51 9.33
N THR A 131 -15.20 -32.12 10.49
CA THR A 131 -15.22 -33.57 10.60
C THR A 131 -16.63 -34.11 10.29
N VAL A 132 -16.77 -35.04 9.34
CA VAL A 132 -18.04 -35.72 9.01
C VAL A 132 -17.91 -37.17 9.43
N ASP A 133 -18.76 -37.60 10.36
CA ASP A 133 -18.80 -39.01 10.71
C ASP A 133 -19.91 -39.75 9.97
N TYR A 134 -19.57 -40.92 9.42
CA TYR A 134 -20.51 -41.83 8.80
C TYR A 134 -20.74 -43.02 9.75
N CYS A 135 -21.84 -43.00 10.52
CA CYS A 135 -22.38 -44.25 11.03
C CYS A 135 -23.12 -44.95 9.89
N GLU A 136 -22.57 -46.06 9.40
CA GLU A 136 -23.31 -46.97 8.52
C GLU A 136 -24.29 -47.79 9.38
N ASP A 137 -25.59 -47.59 9.19
CA ASP A 137 -26.64 -48.43 9.77
C ASP A 137 -26.54 -49.86 9.20
N LEU A 138 -25.96 -50.80 9.96
CA LEU A 138 -25.87 -52.24 9.68
C LEU A 138 -26.66 -53.06 10.71
#